data_AF-A0A067Q289-F1
#
_entry.id   AF-A0A067Q289-F1
#
_cell.length_a   1.000
_cell.length_b   1.000
_cell.length_c   1.000
_cell.angle_alpha   90.00
_cell.angle_beta   90.00
_cell.angle_gamma   90.00
#
_symmetry.space_group_name_H-M   'P 1'
#
loop_
_entity.id
_entity.type
_entity.pdbx_description
1 polymer ?
#
loop_
_entity_poly.entity_id
_entity_poly.type
_entity_poly.pdbx_seq_one_letter_code
_entity_poly.pdbx_strand_id
1 'polypeptide(L)'
;MPSLVINATGRLTSSVFSGISTVFLYSGVFTWDFILAVLNLFTFNKKKGKVVPKGCPGEGGVWPAFVPPKKGDSRSACPALNVMANHGILPHDGRNITFRNLSTLVRQTYNFGPSFCFFVPWFSAQLLGRDYWSDTFDLSDLSVHNGIEHDASLVREDTNFQPDQGIPATDLIHELLSHATGKPNKDFPDSPILTAADLSLFSGKRRAEARKRNGQFTLSTFHKMFGSANASTMLIIMGGIVPDLRTWLLEERFPDNWEPRFRQRFGLTMAQFNSTVLRVEAGIHEKHEVGHVMRESGSADSGVFLSEGNGSNGN
;
A
#
# COMPACT_ATOMS: atom_id res chain seq x y z
N MET A 1 -17.69 8.29 48.92
CA MET A 1 -17.12 6.93 48.75
C MET A 1 -17.96 5.95 47.91
N PRO A 2 -19.29 6.09 47.69
CA PRO A 2 -20.03 5.17 46.81
C PRO A 2 -19.78 5.38 45.30
N SER A 3 -19.37 6.59 44.89
CA SER A 3 -19.22 6.97 43.48
C SER A 3 -17.96 6.42 42.80
N LEU A 4 -16.93 6.03 43.56
CA LEU A 4 -15.68 5.52 42.99
C LEU A 4 -15.80 4.03 42.62
N VAL A 5 -16.46 3.24 43.47
CA VAL A 5 -16.62 1.79 43.29
C VAL A 5 -17.59 1.48 42.15
N ILE A 6 -18.72 2.20 42.05
CA ILE A 6 -19.70 2.04 40.95
C ILE A 6 -19.08 2.36 39.58
N ASN A 7 -18.26 3.42 39.52
CA ASN A 7 -17.52 3.79 38.30
C ASN A 7 -16.42 2.79 37.94
N ALA A 8 -15.73 2.22 38.93
CA ALA A 8 -14.71 1.21 38.71
C ALA A 8 -15.30 -0.13 38.23
N THR A 9 -16.41 -0.58 38.81
CA THR A 9 -17.13 -1.78 38.34
C THR A 9 -17.71 -1.60 36.95
N GLY A 10 -18.31 -0.44 36.64
CA GLY A 10 -18.85 -0.16 35.30
C GLY A 10 -17.78 -0.12 34.20
N ARG A 11 -16.60 0.44 34.51
CA ARG A 11 -15.44 0.44 33.60
C ARG A 11 -14.85 -0.96 33.43
N LEU A 12 -14.78 -1.75 34.50
CA LEU A 12 -14.28 -3.12 34.44
C LEU A 12 -15.22 -4.04 33.65
N THR A 13 -16.54 -3.95 33.88
CA THR A 13 -17.53 -4.71 33.10
C THR A 13 -17.55 -4.28 31.64
N SER A 14 -17.45 -2.97 31.36
CA SER A 14 -17.34 -2.45 29.99
C SER A 14 -16.06 -2.92 29.30
N SER A 15 -14.94 -2.97 30.01
CA SER A 15 -13.65 -3.42 29.48
C SER A 15 -13.61 -4.93 29.23
N VAL A 16 -14.15 -5.75 30.16
CA VAL A 16 -14.26 -7.21 29.99
C VAL A 16 -15.24 -7.56 28.87
N PHE A 17 -16.40 -6.89 28.81
CA PHE A 17 -17.37 -7.08 27.74
C PHE A 17 -16.80 -6.68 26.37
N SER A 18 -16.11 -5.53 26.30
CA SER A 18 -15.40 -5.07 25.11
C SER A 18 -14.31 -6.07 24.67
N GLY A 19 -13.56 -6.64 25.61
CA GLY A 19 -12.55 -7.66 25.32
C GLY A 19 -13.17 -8.95 24.75
N ILE A 20 -14.24 -9.44 25.36
CA ILE A 20 -14.95 -10.65 24.90
C ILE A 20 -15.59 -10.42 23.52
N SER A 21 -16.27 -9.28 23.31
CA SER A 21 -16.86 -8.94 22.01
C SER A 21 -15.81 -8.83 20.91
N THR A 22 -14.62 -8.34 21.26
CA THR A 22 -13.50 -8.21 20.33
C THR A 22 -12.96 -9.58 19.91
N VAL A 23 -12.81 -10.53 20.85
CA VAL A 23 -12.42 -11.92 20.54
C VAL A 23 -13.42 -12.58 19.60
N PHE A 24 -14.73 -12.49 19.89
CA PHE A 24 -15.76 -13.06 19.02
C PHE A 24 -15.76 -12.43 17.62
N LEU A 25 -15.57 -11.11 17.53
CA LEU A 25 -15.48 -10.42 16.24
C LEU A 25 -14.26 -10.90 15.45
N TYR A 26 -13.08 -10.96 16.07
CA TYR A 26 -11.88 -11.48 15.40
C TYR A 26 -12.09 -12.93 14.94
N SER A 27 -12.56 -13.82 15.81
CA SER A 27 -12.84 -15.20 15.45
C SER A 27 -13.82 -15.29 14.29
N GLY A 28 -14.94 -14.56 14.35
CA GLY A 28 -15.92 -14.53 13.27
C GLY A 28 -15.36 -14.02 11.94
N VAL A 29 -14.58 -12.93 11.98
CA VAL A 29 -13.93 -12.35 10.80
C VAL A 29 -12.90 -13.30 10.19
N PHE A 30 -12.05 -13.93 10.99
CA PHE A 30 -11.05 -14.88 10.49
C PHE A 30 -11.67 -16.19 9.99
N THR A 31 -12.71 -16.69 10.65
CA THR A 31 -13.47 -17.85 10.14
C THR A 31 -14.14 -17.51 8.81
N TRP A 32 -14.77 -16.33 8.70
CA TRP A 32 -15.37 -15.87 7.45
C TRP A 32 -14.31 -15.74 6.34
N ASP A 33 -13.18 -15.11 6.61
CA ASP A 33 -12.07 -14.96 5.67
C ASP A 33 -11.54 -16.32 5.19
N PHE A 34 -11.35 -17.27 6.11
CA PHE A 34 -10.89 -18.61 5.79
C PHE A 34 -11.88 -19.36 4.88
N ILE A 35 -13.19 -19.27 5.17
CA ILE A 35 -14.23 -19.86 4.31
C ILE A 35 -14.14 -19.27 2.90
N LEU A 36 -14.00 -17.95 2.76
CA LEU A 36 -13.87 -17.31 1.45
C LEU A 36 -12.60 -17.73 0.72
N ALA A 37 -11.48 -17.88 1.45
CA ALA A 37 -10.21 -18.34 0.89
C ALA A 37 -10.35 -19.76 0.34
N VAL A 38 -11.00 -20.66 1.09
CA VAL A 38 -11.31 -22.02 0.64
C VAL A 38 -12.25 -21.99 -0.57
N LEU A 39 -13.33 -21.21 -0.55
CA LEU A 39 -14.24 -21.08 -1.69
C LEU A 39 -13.55 -20.54 -2.95
N ASN A 40 -12.57 -19.65 -2.80
CA ASN A 40 -11.75 -19.15 -3.90
C ASN A 40 -10.90 -20.26 -4.56
N LEU A 41 -10.54 -21.34 -3.85
CA LEU A 41 -9.84 -22.49 -4.43
C LEU A 41 -10.73 -23.30 -5.38
N PHE A 42 -12.05 -23.30 -5.15
CA PHE A 42 -13.01 -24.11 -5.91
C PHE A 42 -13.87 -23.29 -6.88
N THR A 43 -13.72 -21.96 -6.91
CA THR A 43 -14.48 -21.10 -7.82
C THR A 43 -13.63 -20.54 -8.94
N PHE A 44 -14.24 -20.36 -10.11
CA PHE A 44 -13.56 -19.77 -11.24
C PHE A 44 -13.26 -18.28 -11.01
N ASN A 45 -12.07 -17.87 -11.46
CA ASN A 45 -11.71 -16.46 -11.54
C ASN A 45 -12.73 -15.68 -12.39
N LYS A 46 -12.99 -14.43 -11.98
CA LYS A 46 -13.68 -13.43 -12.80
C LYS A 46 -12.92 -13.24 -14.12
N LYS A 47 -13.66 -13.06 -15.21
CA LYS A 47 -13.07 -12.80 -16.54
C LYS A 47 -12.42 -11.40 -16.57
N LYS A 48 -11.39 -11.24 -17.41
CA LYS A 48 -10.82 -9.91 -17.73
C LYS A 48 -11.94 -8.99 -18.24
N GLY A 49 -11.98 -7.74 -17.79
CA GLY A 49 -13.04 -6.75 -18.04
C GLY A 49 -14.31 -6.94 -17.22
N LYS A 50 -14.33 -7.91 -16.29
CA LYS A 50 -15.48 -8.24 -15.42
C LYS A 50 -15.09 -8.36 -13.95
N VAL A 51 -13.92 -7.82 -13.57
CA VAL A 51 -13.46 -7.84 -12.18
C VAL A 51 -14.25 -6.85 -11.33
N VAL A 52 -14.33 -5.60 -11.82
CA VAL A 52 -15.22 -4.56 -11.29
C VAL A 52 -16.68 -4.94 -11.62
N PRO A 53 -17.61 -4.86 -10.64
CA PRO A 53 -19.00 -5.25 -10.87
C PRO A 53 -19.71 -4.37 -11.92
N LYS A 54 -20.70 -4.95 -12.62
CA LYS A 54 -21.52 -4.24 -13.60
C LYS A 54 -22.21 -3.03 -12.97
N GLY A 55 -22.16 -1.88 -13.64
CA GLY A 55 -22.77 -0.63 -13.20
C GLY A 55 -21.99 0.11 -12.10
N CYS A 56 -20.84 -0.41 -11.66
CA CYS A 56 -19.95 0.31 -10.74
C CYS A 56 -18.92 1.15 -11.53
N PRO A 57 -18.42 2.27 -10.98
CA PRO A 57 -17.27 2.98 -11.53
C PRO A 57 -16.08 2.02 -11.75
N GLY A 58 -15.50 2.02 -12.95
CA GLY A 58 -14.42 1.10 -13.32
C GLY A 58 -14.86 -0.15 -14.07
N GLU A 59 -16.16 -0.36 -14.34
CA GLU A 59 -16.62 -1.47 -15.19
C GLU A 59 -15.84 -1.48 -16.52
N GLY A 60 -15.26 -2.63 -16.88
CA GLY A 60 -14.46 -2.75 -18.10
C GLY A 60 -13.16 -1.96 -18.11
N GLY A 61 -12.71 -1.45 -16.95
CA GLY A 61 -11.54 -0.58 -16.83
C GLY A 61 -11.82 0.89 -17.15
N VAL A 62 -13.10 1.28 -17.26
CA VAL A 62 -13.51 2.66 -17.53
C VAL A 62 -13.82 3.36 -16.21
N TRP A 63 -12.87 4.17 -15.74
CA TRP A 63 -12.98 4.93 -14.50
C TRP A 63 -13.59 6.31 -14.76
N PRO A 64 -14.24 6.94 -13.76
CA PRO A 64 -14.63 8.34 -13.86
C PRO A 64 -13.44 9.24 -14.19
N ALA A 65 -13.68 10.44 -14.70
CA ALA A 65 -12.60 11.37 -15.03
C ALA A 65 -11.76 11.70 -13.78
N PHE A 66 -10.44 11.71 -13.93
CA PHE A 66 -9.53 12.17 -12.89
C PHE A 66 -9.68 13.68 -12.69
N VAL A 67 -9.80 14.09 -11.44
CA VAL A 67 -9.71 15.49 -11.02
C VAL A 67 -8.63 15.56 -9.94
N PRO A 68 -7.60 16.41 -10.09
CA PRO A 68 -6.57 16.56 -9.05
C PRO A 68 -7.19 17.16 -7.78
N PRO A 69 -6.67 16.81 -6.59
CA PRO A 69 -7.14 17.38 -5.33
C PRO A 69 -6.90 18.89 -5.31
N LYS A 70 -7.85 19.64 -4.77
CA LYS A 70 -7.77 21.08 -4.58
C LYS A 70 -7.23 21.40 -3.20
N LYS A 71 -6.77 22.66 -3.03
CA LYS A 71 -6.42 23.17 -1.70
C LYS A 71 -7.61 23.02 -0.77
N GLY A 72 -7.39 22.34 0.35
CA GLY A 72 -8.41 22.08 1.35
C GLY A 72 -9.06 20.72 1.21
N ASP A 73 -8.90 19.98 0.11
CA ASP A 73 -9.37 18.59 0.04
C ASP A 73 -8.55 17.70 0.99
N SER A 74 -9.21 16.72 1.60
CA SER A 74 -8.59 15.78 2.54
C SER A 74 -8.02 14.58 1.78
N ARG A 75 -6.76 14.24 2.05
CA ARG A 75 -6.07 13.06 1.51
C ARG A 75 -5.32 12.35 2.63
N SER A 76 -5.02 11.08 2.40
CA SER A 76 -4.40 10.18 3.38
C SER A 76 -3.02 9.71 2.93
N ALA A 77 -2.30 9.03 3.82
CA ALA A 77 -1.08 8.28 3.46
C ALA A 77 -1.34 7.13 2.46
N CYS A 78 -2.59 6.74 2.20
CA CYS A 78 -2.94 5.61 1.33
C CYS A 78 -3.21 6.06 -0.12
N PRO A 79 -2.36 5.69 -1.10
CA PRO A 79 -2.58 6.09 -2.48
C PRO A 79 -3.86 5.49 -3.06
N ALA A 80 -4.26 4.28 -2.64
CA ALA A 80 -5.50 3.65 -3.09
C ALA A 80 -6.74 4.50 -2.83
N LEU A 81 -6.85 5.06 -1.62
CA LEU A 81 -8.00 5.87 -1.22
C LEU A 81 -7.97 7.24 -1.86
N ASN A 82 -6.78 7.83 -2.00
CA ASN A 82 -6.61 9.10 -2.67
C ASN A 82 -7.01 9.00 -4.15
N VAL A 83 -6.66 7.92 -4.84
CA VAL A 83 -7.12 7.64 -6.21
C VAL A 83 -8.64 7.59 -6.27
N MET A 84 -9.29 6.87 -5.35
CA MET A 84 -10.75 6.80 -5.30
C MET A 84 -11.40 8.18 -5.12
N ALA A 85 -10.82 9.07 -4.30
CA ALA A 85 -11.31 10.44 -4.13
C ALA A 85 -11.03 11.32 -5.36
N ASN A 86 -9.85 11.22 -5.97
CA ASN A 86 -9.49 11.94 -7.20
C ASN A 86 -10.40 11.57 -8.39
N HIS A 87 -10.96 10.37 -8.39
CA HIS A 87 -11.94 9.90 -9.37
C HIS A 87 -13.40 10.03 -8.90
N GLY A 88 -13.68 10.66 -7.76
CA GLY A 88 -15.05 10.85 -7.25
C GLY A 88 -15.79 9.56 -6.89
N ILE A 89 -15.08 8.44 -6.71
CA ILE A 89 -15.62 7.19 -6.19
C ILE A 89 -15.90 7.34 -4.69
N LEU A 90 -14.95 7.93 -3.97
CA LEU A 90 -15.18 8.54 -2.66
C LEU A 90 -15.57 10.02 -2.87
N PRO A 91 -16.17 10.69 -1.87
CA PRO A 91 -16.30 12.14 -1.88
C PRO A 91 -14.99 12.80 -2.31
N HIS A 92 -15.05 13.65 -3.33
CA HIS A 92 -13.83 14.19 -3.96
C HIS A 92 -13.02 15.07 -3.01
N ASP A 93 -13.73 15.79 -2.13
CA ASP A 93 -13.14 16.55 -1.03
C ASP A 93 -12.52 15.67 0.06
N GLY A 94 -12.70 14.35 -0.01
CA GLY A 94 -12.16 13.37 0.93
C GLY A 94 -12.79 13.39 2.31
N ARG A 95 -14.01 13.94 2.46
CA ARG A 95 -14.62 14.18 3.77
C ARG A 95 -15.90 13.43 4.03
N ASN A 96 -16.25 13.35 5.31
CA ASN A 96 -17.53 12.82 5.78
C ASN A 96 -17.85 11.43 5.20
N ILE A 97 -16.84 10.57 5.15
CA ILE A 97 -16.92 9.22 4.58
C ILE A 97 -17.39 8.27 5.67
N THR A 98 -18.49 7.56 5.48
CA THR A 98 -18.87 6.49 6.40
C THR A 98 -17.96 5.27 6.22
N PHE A 99 -17.60 4.58 7.31
CA PHE A 99 -16.76 3.38 7.21
C PHE A 99 -17.41 2.26 6.38
N ARG A 100 -18.75 2.15 6.44
CA ARG A 100 -19.53 1.21 5.61
C ARG A 100 -19.45 1.52 4.12
N ASN A 101 -19.48 2.79 3.75
CA ASN A 101 -19.32 3.21 2.37
C ASN A 101 -17.90 2.87 1.87
N LEU A 102 -16.88 3.14 2.69
CA LEU A 102 -15.51 2.74 2.41
C LEU A 102 -15.39 1.22 2.18
N SER A 103 -15.95 0.39 3.07
CA SER A 103 -15.99 -1.07 2.92
C SER A 103 -16.57 -1.51 1.57
N THR A 104 -17.67 -0.88 1.15
CA THR A 104 -18.36 -1.23 -0.10
C THR A 104 -17.54 -0.84 -1.32
N LEU A 105 -17.06 0.41 -1.35
CA LEU A 105 -16.37 0.97 -2.50
C LEU A 105 -14.99 0.35 -2.71
N VAL A 106 -14.20 0.14 -1.65
CA VAL A 106 -12.89 -0.54 -1.76
C VAL A 106 -13.05 -1.94 -2.36
N ARG A 107 -14.09 -2.67 -1.96
CA ARG A 107 -14.38 -3.99 -2.52
C ARG A 107 -14.69 -3.91 -4.02
N GLN A 108 -15.54 -2.96 -4.42
CA GLN A 108 -15.96 -2.80 -5.82
C GLN A 108 -14.78 -2.38 -6.70
N THR A 109 -13.95 -1.45 -6.21
CA THR A 109 -12.83 -0.85 -6.94
C THR A 109 -11.63 -1.79 -7.05
N TYR A 110 -11.22 -2.41 -5.94
CA TYR A 110 -9.95 -3.15 -5.85
C TYR A 110 -10.12 -4.67 -5.73
N ASN A 111 -11.36 -5.18 -5.67
CA ASN A 111 -11.66 -6.60 -5.52
C ASN A 111 -10.97 -7.25 -4.30
N PHE A 112 -10.88 -6.52 -3.19
CA PHE A 112 -10.54 -7.12 -1.89
C PHE A 112 -11.67 -8.01 -1.38
N GLY A 113 -11.32 -8.96 -0.52
CA GLY A 113 -12.27 -9.85 0.14
C GLY A 113 -13.24 -9.07 1.01
N PRO A 114 -14.51 -9.49 1.14
CA PRO A 114 -15.48 -8.77 1.97
C PRO A 114 -15.11 -8.77 3.45
N SER A 115 -14.45 -9.83 3.95
CA SER A 115 -13.84 -9.90 5.28
C SER A 115 -12.80 -8.80 5.49
N PHE A 116 -11.85 -8.64 4.55
CA PHE A 116 -10.85 -7.58 4.56
C PHE A 116 -11.51 -6.19 4.54
N CYS A 117 -12.48 -6.01 3.64
CA CYS A 117 -13.17 -4.74 3.45
C CYS A 117 -14.05 -4.34 4.64
N PHE A 118 -14.50 -5.29 5.46
CA PHE A 118 -15.12 -5.00 6.74
C PHE A 118 -14.06 -4.70 7.80
N PHE A 119 -13.06 -5.58 7.93
CA PHE A 119 -12.10 -5.55 9.02
C PHE A 119 -11.26 -4.27 9.05
N VAL A 120 -10.69 -3.85 7.91
CA VAL A 120 -9.79 -2.69 7.87
C VAL A 120 -10.52 -1.38 8.21
N PRO A 121 -11.70 -1.06 7.63
CA PRO A 121 -12.46 0.11 8.04
C PRO A 121 -13.00 0.02 9.47
N TRP A 122 -13.43 -1.16 9.93
CA TRP A 122 -13.83 -1.35 11.34
C TRP A 122 -12.67 -1.06 12.30
N PHE A 123 -11.48 -1.61 12.01
CA PHE A 123 -10.28 -1.34 12.80
C PHE A 123 -9.91 0.14 12.78
N SER A 124 -10.02 0.80 11.62
CA SER A 124 -9.80 2.24 11.48
C SER A 124 -10.77 3.05 12.34
N ALA A 125 -12.05 2.66 12.40
CA ALA A 125 -13.03 3.30 13.27
C ALA A 125 -12.63 3.16 14.75
N GLN A 126 -12.23 1.97 15.19
CA GLN A 126 -11.78 1.75 16.57
C GLN A 126 -10.55 2.59 16.91
N LEU A 127 -9.56 2.64 16.02
CA LEU A 127 -8.35 3.45 16.18
C LEU A 127 -8.68 4.94 16.36
N LEU A 128 -9.67 5.44 15.61
CA LEU A 128 -10.11 6.83 15.65
C LEU A 128 -11.11 7.12 16.78
N GLY A 129 -11.48 6.11 17.58
CA GLY A 129 -12.51 6.24 18.61
C GLY A 129 -13.90 6.54 18.06
N ARG A 130 -14.22 6.03 16.85
CA ARG A 130 -15.47 6.25 16.13
C ARG A 130 -16.29 4.97 16.01
N ASP A 131 -17.60 5.12 15.87
CA ASP A 131 -18.51 4.01 15.58
C ASP A 131 -18.49 3.65 14.09
N TYR A 132 -18.27 2.37 13.79
CA TYR A 132 -18.22 1.87 12.40
C TYR A 132 -19.56 2.06 11.65
N TRP A 133 -20.68 2.04 12.35
CA TRP A 133 -22.02 1.99 11.77
C TRP A 133 -22.61 3.37 11.49
N SER A 134 -22.38 4.35 12.38
CA SER A 134 -22.98 5.68 12.30
C SER A 134 -22.00 6.79 11.92
N ASP A 135 -20.73 6.67 12.29
CA ASP A 135 -19.81 7.80 12.20
C ASP A 135 -19.13 7.88 10.84
N THR A 136 -18.56 9.06 10.60
CA THR A 136 -17.83 9.38 9.38
C THR A 136 -16.40 9.77 9.70
N PHE A 137 -15.56 9.84 8.66
CA PHE A 137 -14.19 10.34 8.76
C PHE A 137 -13.73 11.06 7.51
N ASP A 138 -12.69 11.88 7.68
CA ASP A 138 -11.98 12.54 6.60
C ASP A 138 -10.72 11.72 6.30
N LEU A 139 -10.29 11.63 5.03
CA LEU A 139 -9.16 10.78 4.64
C LEU A 139 -7.88 11.04 5.46
N SER A 140 -7.61 12.30 5.78
CA SER A 140 -6.48 12.73 6.62
C SER A 140 -6.52 12.16 8.04
N ASP A 141 -7.70 11.78 8.56
CA ASP A 141 -7.83 11.12 9.88
C ASP A 141 -7.08 9.78 9.89
N LEU A 142 -6.98 9.08 8.75
CA LEU A 142 -6.24 7.82 8.65
C LEU A 142 -4.72 7.99 8.75
N SER A 143 -4.23 9.24 8.65
CA SER A 143 -2.81 9.58 8.71
C SER A 143 -2.32 9.93 10.13
N VAL A 144 -3.10 9.62 11.18
CA VAL A 144 -2.64 9.78 12.56
C VAL A 144 -1.39 8.93 12.80
N HIS A 145 -0.30 9.61 13.15
CA HIS A 145 1.01 8.98 13.36
C HIS A 145 0.97 7.93 14.46
N ASN A 146 1.64 6.80 14.22
CA ASN A 146 1.60 5.60 15.05
C ASN A 146 0.22 4.96 15.21
N GLY A 147 -0.78 5.44 14.48
CA GLY A 147 -2.04 4.75 14.26
C GLY A 147 -1.88 3.69 13.18
N ILE A 148 -2.45 3.97 12.01
CA ILE A 148 -2.21 3.20 10.78
C ILE A 148 -0.97 3.73 10.04
N GLU A 149 -0.78 5.05 10.04
CA GLU A 149 0.42 5.70 9.50
C GLU A 149 1.66 5.34 10.34
N HIS A 150 2.78 5.15 9.64
CA HIS A 150 4.03 4.72 10.22
C HIS A 150 5.26 5.22 9.43
N ASP A 151 6.37 5.38 10.15
CA ASP A 151 7.67 5.72 9.57
C ASP A 151 8.17 4.64 8.60
N ALA A 152 9.21 4.99 7.82
CA ALA A 152 9.81 4.12 6.81
C ALA A 152 8.81 3.62 5.75
N SER A 153 7.79 4.42 5.47
CA SER A 153 6.89 4.20 4.34
C SER A 153 7.67 4.19 3.02
N LEU A 154 7.22 3.38 2.06
CA LEU A 154 7.88 3.21 0.77
C LEU A 154 7.73 4.43 -0.13
N VAL A 155 6.63 5.16 0.02
CA VAL A 155 6.17 6.15 -0.97
C VAL A 155 5.76 7.47 -0.33
N ARG A 156 6.00 7.64 0.98
CA ARG A 156 5.75 8.81 1.83
C ARG A 156 7.02 9.07 2.64
N GLU A 157 7.31 10.33 2.91
CA GLU A 157 8.31 10.71 3.92
C GLU A 157 7.72 10.54 5.32
N ASP A 158 8.57 10.27 6.31
CA ASP A 158 8.15 10.19 7.71
C ASP A 158 7.50 11.53 8.13
N THR A 159 6.50 11.47 9.02
CA THR A 159 5.74 12.66 9.47
C THR A 159 6.62 13.75 10.09
N ASN A 160 7.76 13.36 10.65
CA ASN A 160 8.78 14.28 11.17
C ASN A 160 9.33 15.23 10.09
N PHE A 161 9.37 14.81 8.83
CA PHE A 161 9.85 15.62 7.70
C PHE A 161 8.72 16.19 6.84
N GLN A 162 7.61 15.46 6.72
CA GLN A 162 6.43 15.87 5.96
C GLN A 162 5.16 15.60 6.77
N PRO A 163 4.62 16.59 7.49
CA PRO A 163 3.39 16.39 8.28
C PRO A 163 2.15 16.08 7.43
N ASP A 164 2.07 16.61 6.20
CA ASP A 164 0.98 16.31 5.28
C ASP A 164 1.25 15.00 4.54
N GLN A 165 0.77 13.91 5.13
CA GLN A 165 0.92 12.56 4.58
C GLN A 165 0.07 12.30 3.32
N GLY A 166 -0.76 13.26 2.90
CA GLY A 166 -1.41 13.24 1.59
C GLY A 166 -0.45 13.49 0.43
N ILE A 167 0.78 13.97 0.70
CA ILE A 167 1.77 14.31 -0.32
C ILE A 167 2.64 13.09 -0.68
N PRO A 168 2.63 12.61 -1.95
CA PRO A 168 3.52 11.55 -2.39
C PRO A 168 4.99 11.97 -2.36
N ALA A 169 5.87 11.09 -1.88
CA ALA A 169 7.31 11.30 -1.94
C ALA A 169 7.85 10.86 -3.31
N THR A 170 7.87 11.78 -4.27
CA THR A 170 8.19 11.49 -5.68
C THR A 170 9.55 10.81 -5.85
N ASP A 171 10.57 11.24 -5.11
CA ASP A 171 11.92 10.67 -5.19
C ASP A 171 11.95 9.22 -4.70
N LEU A 172 11.28 8.93 -3.58
CA LEU A 172 11.14 7.56 -3.06
C LEU A 172 10.37 6.67 -4.02
N ILE A 173 9.31 7.19 -4.66
CA ILE A 173 8.52 6.44 -5.65
C ILE A 173 9.37 6.13 -6.88
N HIS A 174 10.09 7.12 -7.43
CA HIS A 174 10.98 6.89 -8.57
C HIS A 174 12.06 5.87 -8.26
N GLU A 175 12.67 5.97 -7.09
CA GLU A 175 13.67 5.02 -6.64
C GLU A 175 13.10 3.62 -6.45
N LEU A 176 11.95 3.46 -5.78
CA LEU A 176 11.27 2.19 -5.64
C LEU A 176 11.05 1.52 -7.00
N LEU A 177 10.51 2.27 -7.96
CA LEU A 177 10.19 1.74 -9.29
C LEU A 177 11.45 1.38 -10.09
N SER A 178 12.59 2.03 -9.85
CA SER A 178 13.85 1.67 -10.52
C SER A 178 14.46 0.37 -10.00
N HIS A 179 14.00 -0.16 -8.85
CA HIS A 179 14.44 -1.44 -8.30
C HIS A 179 13.71 -2.65 -8.90
N ALA A 180 12.78 -2.48 -9.84
CA ALA A 180 12.04 -3.59 -10.43
C ALA A 180 12.96 -4.53 -11.23
N THR A 181 13.10 -5.78 -10.76
CA THR A 181 13.92 -6.81 -11.41
C THR A 181 13.10 -7.93 -12.07
N GLY A 182 11.78 -7.94 -11.83
CA GLY A 182 10.89 -8.97 -12.34
C GLY A 182 10.72 -8.90 -13.86
N LYS A 183 10.57 -10.08 -14.48
CA LYS A 183 10.39 -10.19 -15.92
C LYS A 183 9.10 -9.48 -16.38
N PRO A 184 9.12 -8.81 -17.54
CA PRO A 184 7.93 -8.25 -18.15
C PRO A 184 6.81 -9.28 -18.31
N ASN A 185 5.57 -8.81 -18.25
CA ASN A 185 4.41 -9.64 -18.56
C ASN A 185 3.94 -9.40 -20.00
N LYS A 186 3.09 -10.29 -20.52
CA LYS A 186 2.60 -10.23 -21.91
C LYS A 186 1.84 -8.95 -22.28
N ASP A 187 1.21 -8.28 -21.31
CA ASP A 187 0.42 -7.07 -21.53
C ASP A 187 1.35 -5.83 -21.53
N PHE A 188 2.58 -5.95 -21.00
CA PHE A 188 3.61 -4.91 -20.91
C PHE A 188 5.00 -5.49 -21.22
N PRO A 189 5.28 -5.87 -22.49
CA PRO A 189 6.48 -6.64 -22.84
C PRO A 189 7.81 -5.90 -22.60
N ASP A 190 7.78 -4.56 -22.59
CA ASP A 190 8.98 -3.72 -22.46
C ASP A 190 9.17 -3.15 -21.04
N SER A 191 8.34 -3.54 -20.08
CA SER A 191 8.38 -2.98 -18.72
C SER A 191 8.63 -4.06 -17.68
N PRO A 192 9.65 -3.92 -16.81
CA PRO A 192 9.83 -4.83 -15.70
C PRO A 192 8.66 -4.73 -14.71
N ILE A 193 8.55 -5.74 -13.85
CA ILE A 193 7.60 -5.73 -12.73
C ILE A 193 8.35 -5.76 -11.41
N LEU A 194 7.82 -5.10 -10.39
CA LEU A 194 8.29 -5.27 -9.02
C LEU A 194 8.06 -6.70 -8.55
N THR A 195 9.02 -7.23 -7.80
CA THR A 195 8.93 -8.53 -7.14
C THR A 195 8.83 -8.36 -5.63
N ALA A 196 8.50 -9.45 -4.92
CA ALA A 196 8.57 -9.47 -3.47
C ALA A 196 9.98 -9.17 -2.95
N ALA A 197 11.02 -9.64 -3.65
CA ALA A 197 12.42 -9.39 -3.26
C ALA A 197 12.79 -7.90 -3.41
N ASP A 198 12.33 -7.24 -4.48
CA ASP A 198 12.57 -5.81 -4.69
C ASP A 198 11.91 -4.98 -3.56
N LEU A 199 10.67 -5.33 -3.20
CA LEU A 199 9.96 -4.68 -2.09
C LEU A 199 10.62 -4.95 -0.74
N SER A 200 11.09 -6.18 -0.48
CA SER A 200 11.83 -6.51 0.74
C SER A 200 13.13 -5.70 0.86
N LEU A 201 13.90 -5.63 -0.22
CA LEU A 201 15.16 -4.88 -0.28
C LEU A 201 14.92 -3.39 -0.03
N PHE A 202 13.99 -2.79 -0.77
CA PHE A 202 13.69 -1.36 -0.64
C PHE A 202 13.09 -1.04 0.74
N SER A 203 12.23 -1.91 1.29
CA SER A 203 11.72 -1.75 2.66
C SER A 203 12.85 -1.79 3.70
N GLY A 204 13.83 -2.69 3.55
CA GLY A 204 14.99 -2.77 4.42
C GLY A 204 15.83 -1.49 4.38
N LYS A 205 16.07 -0.98 3.17
CA LYS A 205 16.72 0.32 2.95
C LYS A 205 15.95 1.45 3.64
N ARG A 206 14.64 1.58 3.40
CA ARG A 206 13.80 2.63 3.99
C ARG A 206 13.82 2.60 5.52
N ARG A 207 13.73 1.42 6.13
CA ARG A 207 13.80 1.26 7.60
C ARG A 207 15.15 1.67 8.16
N ALA A 208 16.24 1.30 7.50
CA ALA A 208 17.59 1.67 7.92
C ALA A 208 17.83 3.19 7.83
N GLU A 209 17.42 3.81 6.72
CA GLU A 209 17.56 5.25 6.50
C GLU A 209 16.69 6.09 7.43
N ALA A 210 15.40 5.71 7.57
CA ALA A 210 14.48 6.38 8.48
C ALA A 210 15.02 6.36 9.91
N ARG A 211 15.46 5.20 10.40
CA ARG A 211 16.07 5.08 11.73
C ARG A 211 17.32 5.95 11.92
N LYS A 212 18.12 6.12 10.86
CA LYS A 212 19.33 6.94 10.92
C LYS A 212 19.03 8.44 10.88
N ARG A 213 18.02 8.87 10.12
CA ARG A 213 17.71 10.28 9.86
C ARG A 213 16.65 10.86 10.80
N ASN A 214 15.67 10.07 11.20
CA ASN A 214 14.54 10.49 12.01
C ASN A 214 14.83 10.22 13.49
N GLY A 215 15.16 11.28 14.24
CA GLY A 215 15.42 11.19 15.69
C GLY A 215 14.19 10.81 16.53
N GLN A 216 12.99 10.75 15.93
CA GLN A 216 11.74 10.29 16.54
C GLN A 216 11.24 8.98 15.91
N PHE A 217 12.12 8.25 15.20
CA PHE A 217 11.76 7.05 14.48
C PHE A 217 11.04 6.00 15.34
N THR A 218 9.87 5.56 14.87
CA THR A 218 9.06 4.52 15.48
C THR A 218 8.58 3.52 14.44
N LEU A 219 8.72 2.23 14.72
CA LEU A 219 8.23 1.18 13.84
C LEU A 219 7.98 -0.11 14.61
N SER A 220 6.78 -0.21 15.19
CA SER A 220 6.37 -1.39 15.95
C SER A 220 6.25 -2.63 15.04
N THR A 221 6.19 -3.83 15.63
CA THR A 221 5.94 -5.07 14.87
C THR A 221 4.63 -5.01 14.07
N PHE A 222 3.60 -4.36 14.63
CA PHE A 222 2.35 -4.12 13.92
C PHE A 222 2.58 -3.25 12.67
N HIS A 223 3.30 -2.14 12.81
CA HIS A 223 3.59 -1.24 11.69
C HIS A 223 4.51 -1.87 10.64
N LYS A 224 5.47 -2.72 11.04
CA LYS A 224 6.29 -3.50 10.09
C LYS A 224 5.41 -4.38 9.20
N MET A 225 4.51 -5.16 9.81
CA MET A 225 3.57 -6.01 9.10
C MET A 225 2.60 -5.21 8.24
N PHE A 226 2.11 -4.06 8.75
CA PHE A 226 1.22 -3.19 8.00
C PHE A 226 1.91 -2.58 6.76
N GLY A 227 3.15 -2.12 6.90
CA GLY A 227 3.98 -1.63 5.79
C GLY A 227 4.20 -2.71 4.73
N SER A 228 4.50 -3.95 5.14
CA SER A 228 4.63 -5.10 4.24
C SER A 228 3.31 -5.48 3.56
N ALA A 229 2.17 -5.27 4.24
CA ALA A 229 0.85 -5.44 3.64
C ALA A 229 0.60 -4.38 2.55
N ASN A 230 0.84 -3.10 2.84
CA ASN A 230 0.72 -2.01 1.87
C ASN A 230 1.60 -2.27 0.62
N ALA A 231 2.85 -2.68 0.83
CA ALA A 231 3.77 -3.05 -0.22
C ALA A 231 3.20 -4.19 -1.09
N SER A 232 2.64 -5.22 -0.45
CA SER A 232 2.08 -6.39 -1.14
C SER A 232 0.85 -6.06 -2.01
N THR A 233 0.12 -4.97 -1.72
CA THR A 233 -0.96 -4.48 -2.59
C THR A 233 -0.45 -4.11 -3.98
N MET A 234 0.76 -3.53 -4.08
CA MET A 234 1.40 -3.21 -5.36
C MET A 234 1.60 -4.48 -6.21
N LEU A 235 1.96 -5.60 -5.59
CA LEU A 235 2.19 -6.86 -6.31
C LEU A 235 0.89 -7.55 -6.71
N ILE A 236 -0.09 -7.61 -5.79
CA ILE A 236 -1.25 -8.48 -5.98
C ILE A 236 -2.38 -7.76 -6.72
N ILE A 237 -2.68 -6.53 -6.33
CA ILE A 237 -3.81 -5.78 -6.89
C ILE A 237 -3.38 -5.07 -8.18
N MET A 238 -2.20 -4.44 -8.16
CA MET A 238 -1.67 -3.72 -9.33
C MET A 238 -0.82 -4.62 -10.26
N GLY A 239 -0.38 -5.78 -9.78
CA GLY A 239 0.40 -6.75 -10.59
C GLY A 239 1.91 -6.48 -10.62
N GLY A 240 2.41 -5.53 -9.84
CA GLY A 240 3.81 -5.11 -9.86
C GLY A 240 4.23 -4.32 -11.10
N ILE A 241 3.30 -4.03 -12.01
CA ILE A 241 3.59 -3.44 -13.33
C ILE A 241 4.06 -1.99 -13.16
N VAL A 242 5.32 -1.71 -13.51
CA VAL A 242 5.94 -0.41 -13.24
C VAL A 242 5.18 0.77 -13.86
N PRO A 243 4.71 0.73 -15.13
CA PRO A 243 3.88 1.82 -15.69
C PRO A 243 2.58 2.07 -14.92
N ASP A 244 1.88 1.00 -14.53
CA ASP A 244 0.63 1.09 -13.75
C ASP A 244 0.93 1.69 -12.36
N LEU A 245 1.97 1.20 -11.69
CA LEU A 245 2.38 1.70 -10.38
C LEU A 245 2.86 3.15 -10.43
N ARG A 246 3.55 3.56 -11.49
CA ARG A 246 3.96 4.95 -11.70
C ARG A 246 2.76 5.88 -11.69
N THR A 247 1.75 5.58 -12.49
CA THR A 247 0.50 6.35 -12.56
C THR A 247 -0.22 6.33 -11.21
N TRP A 248 -0.34 5.14 -10.61
CA TRP A 248 -1.09 4.96 -9.36
C TRP A 248 -0.44 5.62 -8.15
N LEU A 249 0.90 5.72 -8.10
CA LEU A 249 1.63 6.26 -6.96
C LEU A 249 2.00 7.74 -7.11
N LEU A 250 2.42 8.18 -8.31
CA LEU A 250 2.83 9.58 -8.53
C LEU A 250 1.63 10.49 -8.80
N GLU A 251 0.67 10.02 -9.61
CA GLU A 251 -0.48 10.83 -10.01
C GLU A 251 -1.70 10.55 -9.11
N GLU A 252 -1.64 9.49 -8.30
CA GLU A 252 -2.79 8.97 -7.56
C GLU A 252 -4.03 8.89 -8.45
N ARG A 253 -3.84 8.25 -9.61
CA ARG A 253 -4.80 8.07 -10.69
C ARG A 253 -4.89 6.60 -11.09
N PHE A 254 -6.06 6.14 -11.54
CA PHE A 254 -6.13 4.82 -12.19
C PHE A 254 -5.42 4.85 -13.55
N PRO A 255 -4.56 3.86 -13.85
CA PRO A 255 -4.03 3.72 -15.20
C PRO A 255 -5.16 3.47 -16.22
N ASP A 256 -4.92 3.86 -17.47
CA ASP A 256 -5.94 3.76 -18.51
C ASP A 256 -6.32 2.30 -18.76
N ASN A 257 -7.63 2.01 -18.83
CA ASN A 257 -8.18 0.66 -18.99
C ASN A 257 -7.74 -0.33 -17.89
N TRP A 258 -7.30 0.15 -16.73
CA TRP A 258 -6.86 -0.68 -15.64
C TRP A 258 -8.04 -1.37 -14.94
N GLU A 259 -7.83 -2.61 -14.51
CA GLU A 259 -8.71 -3.31 -13.56
C GLU A 259 -7.84 -4.11 -12.57
N PRO A 260 -8.37 -4.49 -11.38
CA PRO A 260 -7.61 -5.27 -10.41
C PRO A 260 -7.08 -6.57 -10.98
N ARG A 261 -5.79 -6.84 -10.77
CA ARG A 261 -5.11 -8.03 -11.30
C ARG A 261 -5.48 -9.30 -10.53
N PHE A 262 -5.92 -9.16 -9.28
CA PHE A 262 -6.47 -10.27 -8.49
C PHE A 262 -7.93 -10.54 -8.84
N ARG A 263 -8.17 -11.62 -9.59
CA ARG A 263 -9.49 -11.89 -10.21
C ARG A 263 -10.34 -12.95 -9.52
N GLN A 264 -9.96 -13.43 -8.34
CA GLN A 264 -10.75 -14.48 -7.70
C GLN A 264 -12.15 -14.00 -7.34
N ARG A 265 -13.11 -14.94 -7.33
CA ARG A 265 -14.54 -14.68 -7.24
C ARG A 265 -14.92 -13.87 -6.01
N PHE A 266 -14.35 -14.21 -4.86
CA PHE A 266 -14.61 -13.56 -3.58
C PHE A 266 -13.59 -12.46 -3.22
N GLY A 267 -12.70 -12.10 -4.14
CA GLY A 267 -11.68 -11.08 -3.92
C GLY A 267 -10.51 -11.55 -3.05
N LEU A 268 -9.52 -10.67 -2.85
CA LEU A 268 -8.31 -10.94 -2.08
C LEU A 268 -8.62 -11.04 -0.59
N THR A 269 -8.65 -12.27 -0.08
CA THR A 269 -8.84 -12.56 1.36
C THR A 269 -7.57 -12.25 2.17
N MET A 270 -7.70 -12.03 3.48
CA MET A 270 -6.56 -11.82 4.37
C MET A 270 -5.62 -13.03 4.40
N ALA A 271 -6.16 -14.26 4.42
CA ALA A 271 -5.37 -15.49 4.39
C ALA A 271 -4.46 -15.57 3.15
N GLN A 272 -5.01 -15.24 1.98
CA GLN A 272 -4.26 -15.23 0.72
C GLN A 272 -3.27 -14.06 0.66
N PHE A 273 -3.69 -12.89 1.17
CA PHE A 273 -2.85 -11.71 1.21
C PHE A 273 -1.61 -11.93 2.07
N ASN A 274 -1.80 -12.50 3.26
CA ASN A 274 -0.76 -12.71 4.27
C ASN A 274 0.39 -13.58 3.78
N SER A 275 0.18 -14.50 2.81
CA SER A 275 1.28 -15.28 2.23
C SER A 275 2.33 -14.38 1.56
N THR A 276 1.90 -13.40 0.76
CA THR A 276 2.80 -12.43 0.14
C THR A 276 3.37 -11.46 1.17
N VAL A 277 2.56 -11.01 2.13
CA VAL A 277 3.02 -10.11 3.21
C VAL A 277 4.14 -10.73 4.01
N LEU A 278 3.96 -11.99 4.45
CA LEU A 278 4.97 -12.72 5.20
C LEU A 278 6.23 -12.96 4.38
N ARG A 279 6.09 -13.24 3.08
CA ARG A 279 7.23 -13.36 2.17
C ARG A 279 8.01 -12.05 2.04
N VAL A 280 7.32 -10.92 1.89
CA VAL A 280 7.97 -9.60 1.83
C VAL A 280 8.66 -9.32 3.16
N GLU A 281 7.96 -9.41 4.29
CA GLU A 281 8.53 -9.12 5.62
C GLU A 281 9.73 -10.00 5.95
N ALA A 282 9.64 -11.32 5.69
CA ALA A 282 10.72 -12.26 5.99
C ALA A 282 11.99 -11.99 5.17
N GLY A 283 11.88 -11.35 4.01
CA GLY A 283 13.02 -10.94 3.19
C GLY A 283 13.65 -9.60 3.59
N ILE A 284 13.06 -8.85 4.52
CA ILE A 284 13.56 -7.53 4.91
C ILE A 284 14.80 -7.67 5.78
N HIS A 285 15.90 -7.09 5.32
CA HIS A 285 17.13 -6.95 6.09
C HIS A 285 17.47 -5.47 6.27
N GLU A 286 17.55 -5.01 7.52
CA GLU A 286 17.77 -3.60 7.87
C GLU A 286 19.26 -3.25 8.02
N LYS A 287 20.15 -4.20 7.72
CA LYS A 287 21.62 -4.07 7.89
C LYS A 287 22.38 -3.87 6.58
N HIS A 288 21.70 -3.58 5.46
CA HIS A 288 22.40 -3.42 4.19
C HIS A 288 23.42 -2.28 4.26
N GLU A 289 24.69 -2.63 4.09
CA GLU A 289 25.79 -1.70 3.88
C GLU A 289 25.44 -0.84 2.67
N VAL A 290 25.37 0.48 2.89
CA VAL A 290 25.22 1.47 1.83
C VAL A 290 26.54 1.49 1.05
N GLY A 291 26.68 0.61 0.06
CA GLY A 291 27.85 0.60 -0.80
C GLY A 291 28.02 -0.69 -1.58
N HIS A 292 27.30 -0.85 -2.70
CA HIS A 292 27.76 -1.60 -3.90
C HIS A 292 26.68 -1.60 -4.99
N VAL A 293 26.34 -0.45 -5.58
CA VAL A 293 25.66 -0.41 -6.90
C VAL A 293 26.23 0.65 -7.86
N MET A 294 27.18 1.49 -7.42
CA MET A 294 27.89 2.42 -8.31
C MET A 294 29.36 2.03 -8.48
N ARG A 295 29.64 0.85 -9.03
CA ARG A 295 30.97 0.54 -9.61
C ARG A 295 30.97 -0.74 -10.44
N GLU A 296 30.20 -0.76 -11.52
CA GLU A 296 30.43 -1.72 -12.62
C GLU A 296 29.77 -1.21 -13.92
N SER A 297 30.13 0.02 -14.29
CA SER A 297 29.90 0.58 -15.63
C SER A 297 31.09 1.47 -15.99
N GLY A 298 32.26 0.85 -16.14
CA GLY A 298 33.46 1.58 -16.50
C GLY A 298 34.70 0.71 -16.49
N SER A 299 34.81 -0.20 -17.46
CA SER A 299 36.08 -0.75 -17.93
C SER A 299 35.81 -1.72 -19.09
N ALA A 300 35.54 -1.17 -20.26
CA ALA A 300 35.74 -1.89 -21.52
C ALA A 300 36.79 -1.10 -22.33
N ASP A 301 38.02 -1.55 -22.16
CA ASP A 301 38.97 -1.81 -23.24
C ASP A 301 39.14 -0.71 -24.31
N SER A 302 40.15 0.13 -24.13
CA SER A 302 40.82 0.80 -25.26
C SER A 302 42.25 0.28 -25.32
N GLY A 303 42.40 -0.76 -26.14
CA GLY A 303 43.65 -1.41 -26.46
C GLY A 303 44.72 -0.43 -26.95
N VAL A 304 45.94 -0.74 -26.53
CA VAL A 304 47.19 -0.15 -26.94
C VAL A 304 47.37 -0.29 -28.45
N PHE A 305 47.49 0.84 -29.15
CA PHE A 305 48.21 0.94 -30.42
C PHE A 305 49.31 1.98 -30.27
N LEU A 306 50.52 1.51 -30.01
CA LEU A 306 51.75 2.27 -30.18
C LEU A 306 52.08 2.28 -31.68
N SER A 307 52.03 3.45 -32.31
CA SER A 307 52.72 3.72 -33.57
C SER A 307 53.82 4.72 -33.28
N GLU A 308 55.04 4.28 -33.55
CA GLU A 308 56.27 5.07 -33.53
C GLU A 308 56.18 6.27 -34.49
N GLY A 309 56.84 7.37 -34.11
CA GLY A 309 56.94 8.58 -34.91
C GLY A 309 57.93 9.56 -34.28
N ASN A 310 59.21 9.18 -34.31
CA ASN A 310 60.33 10.02 -33.91
C ASN A 310 60.53 11.15 -34.93
N GLY A 311 60.84 12.35 -34.45
CA GLY A 311 60.87 13.56 -35.25
C GLY A 311 62.06 13.70 -36.21
N SER A 312 61.90 14.62 -37.16
CA SER A 312 63.01 15.33 -37.81
C SER A 312 62.60 16.76 -38.14
N ASN A 313 63.34 17.71 -37.57
CA ASN A 313 63.52 19.05 -38.11
C ASN A 313 64.60 18.98 -39.18
N GLY A 314 64.43 19.70 -40.29
CA GLY A 314 65.50 19.97 -41.25
C GLY A 314 65.02 20.52 -42.59
N ASN A 315 65.15 21.85 -42.74
CA ASN A 315 65.03 22.71 -43.94
C ASN A 315 63.71 22.75 -44.71
#